data_AF-A0A0G0C7R1-F1
#
_entry.id   AF-A0A0G0C7R1-F1
#
_cell.length_a   1.000
_cell.length_b   1.000
_cell.length_c   1.000
_cell.angle_alpha   90.00
_cell.angle_beta   90.00
_cell.angle_gamma   90.00
#
_symmetry.space_group_name_H-M   'P 1'
#
loop_
_entity.id
_entity.type
_entity.pdbx_description
1 polymer ?
#
loop_
_entity_poly.entity_id
_entity_poly.type
_entity_poly.pdbx_seq_one_letter_code
_entity_poly.pdbx_strand_id
1 'polypeptide(L)'
;MITKRRMERNKKKVLLGMSGGVDSSVSAHILQEQGYEVVGLTLNMLQCKEDTYKDVKDVCRKLGIEHISMELKDEFDKNIVKYFVTEYLNGRTPNPCVLCNKEFKFEKMLEKANELGIEYVATGHYVRCKRYKQRPKLCTLQTFPRAIIPMYFPPWRLHEGRYPGNSEEVRVREC
;
A
#
# COMPACT_ATOMS: atom_id res chain seq x y z
N MET A 1 32.33 17.58 10.96
CA MET A 1 31.86 16.20 11.16
C MET A 1 30.34 16.20 11.30
N ILE A 2 29.60 15.94 10.23
CA ILE A 2 28.15 15.78 10.29
C ILE A 2 27.88 14.38 10.86
N THR A 3 27.25 14.32 12.03
CA THR A 3 26.98 13.08 12.77
C THR A 3 26.11 12.12 11.95
N LYS A 4 26.40 10.81 12.00
CA LYS A 4 25.61 9.71 11.38
C LYS A 4 24.08 9.88 11.53
N ARG A 5 23.64 10.39 12.70
CA ARG A 5 22.25 10.73 13.04
C ARG A 5 21.57 11.78 12.12
N ARG A 6 22.33 12.60 11.40
CA ARG A 6 21.77 13.59 10.45
C ARG A 6 21.55 12.99 9.05
N MET A 7 22.29 11.94 8.68
CA MET A 7 22.00 11.17 7.45
C MET A 7 20.81 10.21 7.63
N GLU A 8 20.62 9.65 8.82
CA GLU A 8 19.45 8.80 9.14
C GLU A 8 18.12 9.56 9.00
N ARG A 9 18.10 10.87 9.31
CA ARG A 9 16.89 11.72 9.24
C ARG A 9 16.43 12.10 7.83
N ASN A 10 17.15 11.70 6.79
CA ASN A 10 16.86 12.13 5.40
C ASN A 10 16.48 10.99 4.46
N LYS A 11 16.37 9.75 4.98
CA LYS A 11 15.82 8.64 4.19
C LYS A 11 14.30 8.76 4.16
N LYS A 12 13.76 8.84 2.95
CA LYS A 12 12.32 8.80 2.73
C LYS A 12 11.80 7.43 3.21
N LYS A 13 10.82 7.43 4.12
CA LYS A 13 10.20 6.19 4.61
C LYS A 13 9.11 5.72 3.67
N VAL A 14 9.01 4.43 3.42
CA VAL A 14 7.96 3.79 2.61
C VAL A 14 7.31 2.68 3.41
N LEU A 15 5.98 2.72 3.51
CA LEU A 15 5.17 1.63 4.03
C LEU A 15 4.86 0.66 2.87
N LEU A 16 5.33 -0.57 2.95
CA LEU A 16 5.18 -1.58 1.92
C LEU A 16 4.21 -2.68 2.36
N GLY A 17 3.19 -2.94 1.56
CA GLY A 17 2.29 -4.08 1.77
C GLY A 17 3.01 -5.41 1.52
N MET A 18 3.21 -6.18 2.58
CA MET A 18 3.88 -7.48 2.59
C MET A 18 2.84 -8.61 2.66
N SER A 19 2.62 -9.30 1.54
CA SER A 19 1.70 -10.45 1.45
C SER A 19 2.37 -11.80 1.74
N GLY A 20 3.70 -11.84 1.78
CA GLY A 20 4.49 -13.08 1.87
C GLY A 20 4.83 -13.67 0.49
N GLY A 21 4.32 -13.07 -0.58
CA GLY A 21 4.68 -13.43 -1.95
C GLY A 21 6.03 -12.88 -2.38
N VAL A 22 6.56 -13.46 -3.46
CA VAL A 22 7.82 -13.06 -4.11
C VAL A 22 7.76 -11.57 -4.50
N ASP A 23 6.65 -11.10 -5.05
CA ASP A 23 6.53 -9.73 -5.57
C ASP A 23 6.74 -8.67 -4.48
N SER A 24 6.11 -8.85 -3.32
CA SER A 24 6.30 -7.94 -2.18
C SER A 24 7.72 -8.01 -1.62
N SER A 25 8.35 -9.19 -1.64
CA SER A 25 9.71 -9.40 -1.16
C SER A 25 10.75 -8.74 -2.07
N VAL A 26 10.61 -8.93 -3.39
CA VAL A 26 11.43 -8.25 -4.41
C VAL A 26 11.20 -6.74 -4.34
N SER A 27 9.96 -6.32 -4.10
CA SER A 27 9.65 -4.90 -3.96
C SER A 27 10.34 -4.24 -2.78
N ALA A 28 10.40 -4.94 -1.65
CA ALA A 28 11.12 -4.49 -0.47
C ALA A 28 12.61 -4.27 -0.77
N HIS A 29 13.23 -5.25 -1.44
CA HIS A 29 14.64 -5.18 -1.79
C HIS A 29 14.96 -4.02 -2.74
N ILE A 30 14.18 -3.85 -3.82
CA ILE A 30 14.37 -2.76 -4.79
C ILE A 30 14.22 -1.39 -4.13
N LEU A 31 13.28 -1.22 -3.19
CA LEU A 31 13.13 0.04 -2.45
C LEU A 31 14.34 0.34 -1.56
N GLN A 32 14.91 -0.68 -0.92
CA GLN A 32 16.13 -0.54 -0.14
C GLN A 32 17.33 -0.15 -1.02
N GLU A 33 17.48 -0.78 -2.19
CA GLU A 33 18.52 -0.42 -3.17
C GLU A 33 18.38 1.03 -3.67
N GLN A 34 17.14 1.53 -3.79
CA GLN A 34 16.84 2.93 -4.12
C GLN A 34 17.06 3.90 -2.94
N GLY A 35 17.47 3.40 -1.77
CA GLY A 35 17.81 4.21 -0.60
C GLY A 35 16.65 4.57 0.33
N TYR A 36 15.46 3.99 0.12
CA TYR A 36 14.32 4.18 1.03
C TYR A 36 14.50 3.39 2.32
N GLU A 37 13.94 3.93 3.40
CA GLU A 37 13.72 3.16 4.63
C GLU A 37 12.36 2.46 4.52
N VAL A 38 12.36 1.14 4.45
CA VAL A 38 11.15 0.35 4.23
C VAL A 38 10.59 -0.12 5.56
N VAL A 39 9.29 0.04 5.75
CA VAL A 39 8.50 -0.55 6.83
C VAL A 39 7.50 -1.51 6.19
N GLY A 40 7.56 -2.79 6.55
CA GLY A 40 6.65 -3.82 6.04
C GLY A 40 5.33 -3.83 6.81
N LEU A 41 4.21 -3.93 6.09
CA LEU A 41 2.87 -4.03 6.66
C LEU A 41 2.14 -5.26 6.13
N THR A 42 1.68 -6.12 7.02
CA THR A 42 0.76 -7.21 6.70
C THR A 42 -0.66 -6.88 7.14
N LEU A 43 -1.61 -7.02 6.21
CA LEU A 43 -3.04 -6.89 6.48
C LEU A 43 -3.60 -8.30 6.76
N ASN A 44 -3.87 -8.59 8.02
CA ASN A 44 -4.42 -9.88 8.45
C ASN A 44 -5.95 -9.86 8.29
N MET A 45 -6.42 -10.41 7.17
CA MET A 45 -7.82 -10.34 6.74
C MET A 45 -8.62 -11.61 7.07
N LEU A 46 -7.95 -12.71 7.42
CA LEU A 46 -8.57 -14.01 7.69
C LEU A 46 -8.04 -14.56 9.00
N GLN A 47 -8.81 -15.44 9.65
CA GLN A 47 -8.36 -16.17 10.83
C GLN A 47 -7.33 -17.24 10.43
N CYS A 48 -6.16 -16.77 10.07
CA CYS A 48 -5.03 -17.58 9.69
C CYS A 48 -4.22 -17.87 10.97
N LYS A 49 -3.83 -19.14 11.17
CA LYS A 49 -2.89 -19.51 12.25
C LYS A 49 -1.63 -18.65 12.13
N GLU A 50 -0.96 -18.35 13.24
CA GLU A 50 0.29 -17.57 13.29
C GLU A 50 1.33 -18.00 12.25
N ASP A 51 1.32 -19.29 11.88
CA ASP A 51 2.20 -19.88 10.87
C ASP A 51 2.02 -19.30 9.47
N THR A 52 0.86 -18.75 9.14
CA THR A 52 0.52 -18.27 7.79
C THR A 52 1.34 -17.05 7.38
N TYR A 53 1.89 -16.32 8.35
CA TYR A 53 2.74 -15.15 8.11
C TYR A 53 4.19 -15.35 8.57
N LYS A 54 4.59 -16.58 8.91
CA LYS A 54 6.00 -16.89 9.23
C LYS A 54 6.93 -16.50 8.09
N ASP A 55 6.54 -16.78 6.86
CA ASP A 55 7.30 -16.43 5.66
C ASP A 55 7.53 -14.91 5.55
N VAL A 56 6.52 -14.10 5.89
CA VAL A 56 6.66 -12.63 5.89
C VAL A 56 7.66 -12.18 6.94
N LYS A 57 7.51 -12.67 8.18
CA LYS A 57 8.41 -12.31 9.29
C LYS A 57 9.85 -12.71 8.97
N ASP A 58 10.04 -13.87 8.36
CA ASP A 58 11.35 -14.38 7.95
C ASP A 58 11.98 -13.54 6.83
N VAL A 59 11.20 -13.14 5.82
CA VAL A 59 11.66 -12.23 4.76
C VAL A 59 12.03 -10.86 5.34
N CYS A 60 11.16 -10.26 6.15
CA CYS A 60 11.43 -8.96 6.79
C CYS A 60 12.69 -9.03 7.66
N ARG A 61 12.87 -10.11 8.44
CA ARG A 61 14.07 -10.34 9.25
C ARG A 61 15.33 -10.45 8.39
N LYS A 62 15.30 -11.22 7.30
CA LYS A 62 16.43 -11.36 6.36
C LYS A 62 16.81 -10.04 5.69
N LEU A 63 15.82 -9.19 5.39
CA LEU A 63 16.02 -7.88 4.78
C LEU A 63 16.30 -6.76 5.80
N GLY A 64 16.24 -7.03 7.10
CA GLY A 64 16.42 -6.03 8.14
C GLY A 64 15.34 -4.95 8.15
N ILE A 65 14.10 -5.33 7.81
CA ILE A 65 12.94 -4.43 7.70
C ILE A 65 12.06 -4.57 8.93
N GLU A 66 11.63 -3.44 9.50
CA GLU A 66 10.59 -3.43 10.53
C GLU A 66 9.26 -3.96 9.97
N HIS A 67 8.60 -4.86 10.70
CA HIS A 67 7.36 -5.49 10.27
C HIS A 67 6.22 -5.23 11.25
N ILE A 68 5.11 -4.72 10.71
CA ILE A 68 3.87 -4.41 11.42
C ILE A 68 2.76 -5.29 10.86
N SER A 69 1.85 -5.74 11.71
CA SER A 69 0.64 -6.46 11.31
C SER A 69 -0.60 -5.72 11.79
N MET A 70 -1.64 -5.68 10.95
CA MET A 70 -2.95 -5.12 11.27
C MET A 70 -4.01 -6.20 11.22
N GLU A 71 -4.75 -6.37 12.31
CA GLU A 71 -5.89 -7.27 12.40
C GLU A 71 -7.13 -6.60 11.79
N LEU A 72 -7.60 -7.12 10.65
CA LEU A 72 -8.66 -6.52 9.84
C LEU A 72 -9.78 -7.51 9.49
N LYS A 73 -9.82 -8.65 10.18
CA LYS A 73 -10.76 -9.75 9.92
C LYS A 73 -12.21 -9.28 9.89
N ASP A 74 -12.67 -8.60 10.94
CA ASP A 74 -14.08 -8.24 11.08
C ASP A 74 -14.52 -7.21 10.04
N GLU A 75 -13.62 -6.29 9.68
CA GLU A 75 -13.88 -5.31 8.62
C GLU A 75 -13.86 -5.98 7.23
N PHE A 76 -12.95 -6.92 7.00
CA PHE A 76 -12.88 -7.67 5.75
C PHE A 76 -14.12 -8.54 5.55
N ASP A 77 -14.58 -9.21 6.60
CA ASP A 77 -15.79 -10.03 6.57
C ASP A 77 -17.03 -9.19 6.24
N LYS A 78 -17.21 -8.06 6.93
CA LYS A 78 -18.34 -7.15 6.73
C LYS A 78 -18.35 -6.50 5.35
N ASN A 79 -17.20 -6.06 4.85
CA ASN A 79 -17.12 -5.21 3.66
C ASN A 79 -16.90 -6.01 2.37
N ILE A 80 -16.15 -7.11 2.43
CA ILE A 80 -15.74 -7.87 1.23
C ILE A 80 -16.46 -9.22 1.16
N VAL A 81 -16.42 -10.02 2.24
CA VAL A 81 -17.01 -11.37 2.24
C VAL A 81 -18.53 -11.29 2.13
N LYS A 82 -19.18 -10.43 2.93
CA LYS A 82 -20.63 -10.22 2.86
C LYS A 82 -21.09 -9.77 1.47
N TYR A 83 -20.38 -8.83 0.85
CA TYR A 83 -20.64 -8.41 -0.53
C TYR A 83 -20.57 -9.61 -1.49
N PHE A 84 -19.46 -10.35 -1.45
CA PHE A 84 -19.24 -11.51 -2.31
C PHE A 84 -20.36 -12.55 -2.19
N VAL A 85 -20.71 -12.95 -0.96
CA VAL A 85 -21.77 -13.93 -0.71
C VAL A 85 -23.13 -13.42 -1.18
N THR A 86 -23.46 -12.17 -0.88
CA THR A 86 -24.75 -11.57 -1.26
C THR A 86 -24.93 -11.52 -2.77
N GLU A 87 -23.89 -11.15 -3.52
CA GLU A 87 -23.95 -11.11 -4.98
C GLU A 87 -24.11 -12.51 -5.59
N TYR A 88 -23.42 -13.51 -5.03
CA TYR A 88 -23.59 -14.90 -5.45
C TYR A 88 -25.00 -15.44 -5.17
N LEU A 89 -25.57 -15.14 -4.01
CA LEU A 89 -26.95 -15.52 -3.67
C LEU A 89 -27.98 -14.88 -4.61
N ASN A 90 -27.65 -13.72 -5.17
CA ASN A 90 -28.46 -13.05 -6.19
C ASN A 90 -28.19 -13.54 -7.63
N GLY A 91 -27.45 -14.63 -7.80
CA GLY A 91 -27.14 -15.21 -9.11
C GLY A 91 -26.16 -14.40 -9.96
N ARG A 92 -25.39 -13.48 -9.35
CA ARG A 92 -24.36 -12.69 -10.04
C ARG A 92 -22.98 -13.30 -9.80
N THR A 93 -22.02 -12.92 -10.64
CA THR A 93 -20.60 -13.29 -10.51
C THR A 93 -19.78 -12.06 -10.07
N PRO A 94 -19.68 -11.78 -8.75
CA PRO A 94 -18.95 -10.62 -8.26
C PRO A 94 -17.44 -10.75 -8.44
N ASN A 95 -16.76 -9.61 -8.53
CA ASN A 95 -15.31 -9.52 -8.45
C ASN A 95 -14.90 -8.82 -7.14
N PRO A 96 -14.67 -9.56 -6.04
CA PRO A 96 -14.35 -8.97 -4.74
C PRO A 96 -12.96 -8.32 -4.71
N CYS A 97 -12.05 -8.72 -5.62
CA CYS A 97 -10.68 -8.21 -5.65
C CYS A 97 -10.63 -6.73 -6.05
N VAL A 98 -11.51 -6.29 -6.96
CA VAL A 98 -11.60 -4.88 -7.37
C VAL A 98 -12.02 -4.01 -6.18
N LEU A 99 -13.05 -4.45 -5.45
CA LEU A 99 -13.54 -3.78 -4.25
C LEU A 99 -12.49 -3.77 -3.15
N CYS A 100 -11.90 -4.94 -2.86
CA CYS A 100 -10.88 -5.11 -1.83
C CYS A 100 -9.64 -4.25 -2.08
N ASN A 101 -9.16 -4.14 -3.31
CA ASN A 101 -8.02 -3.27 -3.59
C ASN A 101 -8.39 -1.80 -3.38
N LYS A 102 -9.47 -1.34 -4.02
CA LYS A 102 -9.86 0.07 -4.06
C LYS A 102 -10.32 0.62 -2.71
N GLU A 103 -11.18 -0.11 -2.01
CA GLU A 103 -11.98 0.38 -0.87
C GLU A 103 -11.59 -0.29 0.45
N PHE A 104 -10.53 -1.09 0.45
CA PHE A 104 -10.09 -1.76 1.68
C PHE A 104 -8.58 -1.69 1.85
N LYS A 105 -7.81 -2.36 0.98
CA LYS A 105 -6.35 -2.45 1.13
C LYS A 105 -5.67 -1.10 1.06
N PHE A 106 -5.92 -0.32 0.01
CA PHE A 106 -5.27 0.98 -0.12
C PHE A 106 -5.71 1.94 1.00
N GLU A 107 -6.98 1.93 1.38
CA GLU A 107 -7.49 2.76 2.46
C GLU A 107 -6.80 2.43 3.80
N LYS A 108 -6.80 1.16 4.21
CA LYS A 108 -6.14 0.73 5.46
C LYS A 108 -4.64 0.97 5.47
N MET A 109 -3.97 0.80 4.33
CA MET A 109 -2.55 1.12 4.22
C MET A 109 -2.28 2.61 4.33
N LEU A 110 -3.14 3.46 3.75
CA LEU A 110 -3.01 4.91 3.83
C LEU A 110 -3.29 5.44 5.24
N GLU A 111 -4.34 4.94 5.89
CA GLU A 111 -4.62 5.19 7.31
C GLU A 111 -3.39 4.86 8.15
N LYS A 112 -2.82 3.66 7.96
CA LYS A 112 -1.64 3.24 8.73
C LYS A 112 -0.40 4.08 8.43
N ALA A 113 -0.19 4.47 7.18
CA ALA A 113 0.91 5.34 6.80
C ALA A 113 0.79 6.71 7.48
N ASN A 114 -0.42 7.28 7.52
CA ASN A 114 -0.69 8.54 8.20
C ASN A 114 -0.43 8.45 9.71
N GLU A 115 -0.89 7.38 10.38
CA GLU A 115 -0.62 7.13 11.80
C GLU A 115 0.88 7.09 12.12
N LEU A 116 1.67 6.49 11.23
CA LEU A 116 3.12 6.32 11.38
C LEU A 116 3.93 7.53 10.86
N GLY A 117 3.28 8.55 10.29
CA GLY A 117 3.94 9.69 9.67
C GLY A 117 4.78 9.31 8.45
N ILE A 118 4.41 8.26 7.72
CA ILE A 118 5.10 7.75 6.54
C ILE A 118 4.47 8.35 5.27
N GLU A 119 5.27 9.09 4.49
CA GLU A 119 4.80 9.82 3.31
C GLU A 119 4.45 8.94 2.10
N TYR A 120 4.97 7.72 2.04
CA TYR A 120 4.91 6.89 0.84
C TYR A 120 4.35 5.50 1.14
N VAL A 121 3.46 5.04 0.27
CA VAL A 121 2.94 3.67 0.30
C VAL A 121 3.35 2.93 -0.98
N ALA A 122 3.74 1.67 -0.83
CA ALA A 122 4.06 0.77 -1.93
C ALA A 122 3.37 -0.59 -1.76
N THR A 123 3.20 -1.30 -2.87
CA THR A 123 2.69 -2.68 -2.90
C THR A 123 3.44 -3.48 -3.96
N GLY A 124 3.38 -4.80 -3.90
CA GLY A 124 3.93 -5.69 -4.93
C GLY A 124 3.11 -5.79 -6.21
N HIS A 125 2.13 -4.90 -6.44
CA HIS A 125 1.35 -4.93 -7.68
C HIS A 125 2.21 -4.56 -8.89
N TYR A 126 2.08 -5.35 -9.97
CA TYR A 126 2.69 -5.08 -11.26
C TYR A 126 1.97 -3.92 -11.99
N VAL A 127 2.22 -2.70 -11.52
CA VAL A 127 1.63 -1.46 -12.04
C VAL A 127 2.72 -0.43 -12.31
N ARG A 128 2.46 0.44 -13.29
CA ARG A 128 3.27 1.64 -13.52
C ARG A 128 2.41 2.88 -13.31
N CYS A 129 2.81 3.69 -12.34
CA CYS A 129 2.27 5.03 -12.18
C CYS A 129 2.97 6.01 -13.13
N LYS A 130 2.18 6.71 -13.97
CA LYS A 130 2.67 7.82 -14.78
C LYS A 130 2.07 9.11 -14.24
N ARG A 131 2.93 10.10 -14.01
CA ARG A 131 2.50 11.47 -13.74
C ARG A 131 2.28 12.15 -15.08
N TYR A 132 1.04 12.48 -15.40
CA TYR A 132 0.76 13.34 -16.54
C TYR A 132 0.93 14.79 -16.09
N LYS A 133 1.55 15.64 -16.93
CA LYS A 133 1.97 17.01 -16.58
C LYS A 133 0.85 17.92 -16.03
N GLN A 134 -0.43 17.52 -16.15
CA GLN A 134 -1.60 18.30 -15.73
C GLN A 134 -2.74 17.45 -15.10
N ARG A 135 -2.46 16.22 -14.65
CA ARG A 135 -3.46 15.35 -13.98
C ARG A 135 -2.89 14.73 -12.70
N PRO A 136 -3.74 14.37 -11.71
CA PRO A 136 -3.29 13.57 -10.58
C PRO A 136 -2.56 12.31 -11.07
N LYS A 137 -1.61 11.79 -10.26
CA LYS A 137 -0.84 10.58 -10.59
C LYS A 137 -1.83 9.47 -10.99
N LEU A 138 -1.78 9.02 -12.25
CA LEU A 138 -2.59 7.92 -12.74
C LEU A 138 -1.73 6.65 -12.69
N CYS A 139 -2.17 5.66 -11.94
CA CYS A 139 -1.54 4.34 -11.88
C CYS A 139 -2.27 3.37 -12.80
N THR A 140 -1.61 2.92 -13.86
CA THR A 140 -2.15 1.92 -14.79
C THR A 140 -1.41 0.59 -14.60
N LEU A 141 -2.15 -0.52 -14.59
CA LEU A 141 -1.57 -1.87 -14.64
C LEU A 141 -0.78 -1.99 -15.95
N GLN A 142 0.54 -2.16 -15.84
CA GLN A 142 1.42 -2.43 -16.98
C GLN A 142 2.50 -3.42 -16.54
N THR A 143 2.74 -4.41 -17.39
CA THR A 143 3.71 -5.49 -17.23
C THR A 143 5.14 -5.02 -17.61
N PHE A 144 6.07 -5.15 -16.65
CA PHE A 144 7.56 -5.12 -16.75
C PHE A 144 8.26 -3.91 -17.44
N PRO A 145 9.53 -3.57 -17.11
CA PRO A 145 10.41 -4.07 -16.03
C PRO A 145 10.83 -2.95 -15.04
N ARG A 146 9.95 -2.00 -14.71
CA ARG A 146 10.20 -1.00 -13.64
C ARG A 146 8.97 -0.88 -12.75
N ALA A 147 8.73 -1.92 -11.97
CA ALA A 147 7.70 -1.93 -10.95
C ALA A 147 8.24 -1.24 -9.69
N ILE A 148 7.32 -0.67 -8.91
CA ILE A 148 7.53 0.05 -7.65
C ILE A 148 7.78 1.54 -7.84
N ILE A 149 6.67 2.27 -7.80
CA ILE A 149 6.68 3.73 -7.65
C ILE A 149 6.02 4.02 -6.30
N PRO A 150 6.71 4.73 -5.39
CA PRO A 150 6.12 5.22 -4.16
C PRO A 150 4.87 6.04 -4.48
N MET A 151 3.71 5.56 -4.02
CA MET A 151 2.45 6.27 -4.17
C MET A 151 2.39 7.28 -3.02
N TYR A 152 2.45 8.56 -3.37
CA TYR A 152 2.40 9.68 -2.42
C TYR A 152 0.97 10.22 -2.41
N PHE A 153 0.31 10.14 -1.26
CA PHE A 153 -0.97 10.79 -1.01
C PHE A 153 -0.77 11.80 0.12
N PRO A 154 -0.90 13.11 -0.13
CA PRO A 154 -0.80 14.08 0.95
C PRO A 154 -1.98 13.91 1.94
N PRO A 155 -1.75 14.09 3.25
CA PRO A 155 -2.67 13.70 4.32
C PRO A 155 -4.02 14.46 4.38
N TRP A 156 -4.24 15.49 3.58
CA TRP A 156 -5.43 16.37 3.67
C TRP A 156 -6.54 16.09 2.64
N ARG A 157 -6.65 14.88 2.07
CA ARG A 157 -7.70 14.60 1.04
C ARG A 157 -8.56 13.36 1.28
N LEU A 158 -8.67 12.87 2.53
CA LEU A 158 -9.54 11.74 2.86
C LEU A 158 -10.82 12.13 3.62
N HIS A 159 -10.99 13.40 4.02
CA HIS A 159 -12.14 13.79 4.85
C HIS A 159 -13.43 14.15 4.12
N GLU A 160 -13.51 14.09 2.79
CA GLU A 160 -14.77 14.32 2.10
C GLU A 160 -15.02 13.25 1.03
N GLY A 161 -15.96 12.37 1.34
CA GLY A 161 -16.58 11.41 0.42
C GLY A 161 -17.37 12.09 -0.70
N ARG A 162 -16.71 12.95 -1.47
CA ARG A 162 -17.18 13.42 -2.78
C ARG A 162 -16.00 13.29 -3.74
N TYR A 163 -16.14 12.41 -4.72
CA TYR A 163 -15.48 12.62 -5.99
C TYR A 163 -16.47 13.41 -6.86
N PRO A 164 -16.49 14.75 -6.81
CA PRO A 164 -17.21 15.48 -7.83
C PRO A 164 -16.39 15.33 -9.11
N GLY A 165 -17.04 14.80 -10.14
CA GLY A 165 -16.61 15.04 -11.51
C GLY A 165 -16.68 16.53 -11.77
N ASN A 166 -15.60 17.24 -11.47
CA ASN A 166 -15.12 18.38 -12.22
C ASN A 166 -13.81 18.86 -11.60
N SER A 167 -12.89 19.10 -12.52
CA SER A 167 -11.59 19.71 -12.33
C SER A 167 -11.64 20.94 -11.42
N GLU A 168 -10.98 20.86 -10.27
CA GLU A 168 -10.21 21.99 -9.77
C GLU A 168 -9.05 21.52 -8.88
N GLU A 169 -7.94 22.23 -9.04
CA GLU A 169 -6.56 21.83 -8.81
C GLU A 169 -6.21 21.72 -7.32
N VAL A 170 -5.39 20.73 -6.98
CA VAL A 170 -4.51 20.84 -5.81
C VAL A 170 -3.08 20.87 -6.33
N ARG A 171 -2.50 22.07 -6.29
CA ARG A 171 -1.11 22.35 -6.64
C ARG A 171 -0.19 21.72 -5.60
N VAL A 172 0.76 20.91 -6.05
CA VAL A 172 1.89 20.46 -5.24
C VAL A 172 3.10 21.30 -5.67
N ARG A 173 3.59 22.15 -4.77
CA ARG A 173 4.79 22.98 -4.99
C ARG A 173 6.00 22.08 -5.22
N GLU A 174 6.77 22.44 -6.23
CA GLU A 174 8.06 21.86 -6.58
C GLU A 174 9.10 22.21 -5.50
N CYS A 175 9.94 21.22 -5.15
CA CYS A 175 11.34 21.48 -4.83
C CYS A 175 12.16 21.05 -6.04
#